data_AF-A0A382MF66-F1
#
_entry.id   AF-A0A382MF66-F1
#
_cell.length_a   1.000
_cell.length_b   1.000
_cell.length_c   1.000
_cell.angle_alpha   90.00
_cell.angle_beta   90.00
_cell.angle_gamma   90.00
#
_symmetry.space_group_name_H-M   'P 1'
#
loop_
_entity.id
_entity.type
_entity.pdbx_description
1 polymer ?
#
loop_
_entity_poly.entity_id
_entity_poly.type
_entity_poly.pdbx_seq_one_letter_code
_entity_poly.pdbx_strand_id
1 'polypeptide(L)'
;MTKVEFDPYLDGKKVFNPDMTVDIKDFIGVFEKAYTKEWCESAIRYFERMDKLGFGRSIQEIIGTPRHLKDTNNFNTSRLYSQGENMLSIVGVPAIQDVFLETFWSCYNGIYRQMFSSLQPVETAPQMVYEMKIQKTKPGEGYHVWHWEQMSRSDVTR
;
A
#
# COMPACT_ATOMS: atom_id res chain seq x y z
N MET A 1 0.46 -23.60 13.33
CA MET A 1 0.02 -22.73 12.23
C MET A 1 -1.48 -22.78 12.20
N THR A 2 -2.15 -21.68 12.52
CA THR A 2 -3.61 -21.61 12.53
C THR A 2 -4.03 -21.03 11.20
N LYS A 3 -4.29 -21.88 10.21
CA LYS A 3 -4.91 -21.43 8.96
C LYS A 3 -6.33 -21.01 9.30
N VAL A 4 -6.62 -19.73 9.12
CA VAL A 4 -8.00 -19.25 9.24
C VAL A 4 -8.69 -19.58 7.92
N GLU A 5 -9.70 -20.47 7.96
CA GLU A 5 -10.61 -20.63 6.82
C GLU A 5 -11.39 -19.31 6.66
N PHE A 6 -11.36 -18.75 5.45
CA PHE A 6 -12.06 -17.52 5.12
C PHE A 6 -12.94 -17.74 3.89
N ASP A 7 -14.09 -17.06 3.85
CA ASP A 7 -14.97 -17.09 2.70
C ASP A 7 -14.32 -16.28 1.55
N PRO A 8 -14.07 -16.87 0.36
CA PRO A 8 -13.55 -16.13 -0.79
C PRO A 8 -14.54 -15.07 -1.33
N TYR A 9 -15.76 -15.05 -0.80
CA TYR A 9 -16.79 -14.08 -1.09
C TYR A 9 -17.03 -13.15 0.11
N LEU A 10 -17.12 -11.85 -0.17
CA LEU A 10 -17.65 -10.84 0.75
C LEU A 10 -18.87 -10.24 0.08
N ASP A 11 -20.03 -10.29 0.76
CA ASP A 11 -21.31 -9.79 0.26
C ASP A 11 -21.67 -10.30 -1.15
N GLY A 12 -21.38 -11.58 -1.42
CA GLY A 12 -21.68 -12.25 -2.69
C GLY A 12 -20.79 -11.85 -3.87
N LYS A 13 -19.81 -10.95 -3.66
CA LYS A 13 -18.76 -10.65 -4.65
C LYS A 13 -17.56 -11.53 -4.38
N LYS A 14 -16.95 -12.07 -5.44
CA LYS A 14 -15.66 -12.75 -5.33
C LYS A 14 -14.59 -11.67 -5.12
N VAL A 15 -14.23 -11.43 -3.87
CA VAL A 15 -13.29 -10.33 -3.53
C VAL A 15 -11.87 -10.85 -3.34
N PHE A 16 -11.71 -12.15 -3.09
CA PHE A 16 -10.41 -12.75 -2.82
C PHE A 16 -9.93 -13.67 -3.94
N ASN A 17 -8.61 -13.72 -4.08
CA ASN A 17 -7.95 -14.77 -4.84
C ASN A 17 -8.29 -16.14 -4.20
N PRO A 18 -8.84 -17.12 -4.94
CA PRO A 18 -9.15 -18.45 -4.40
C PRO A 18 -7.96 -19.16 -3.75
N ASP A 19 -6.76 -18.85 -4.22
CA ASP A 19 -5.52 -19.45 -3.71
C ASP A 19 -4.94 -18.67 -2.52
N MET A 20 -5.62 -17.63 -2.05
CA MET A 20 -5.15 -16.85 -0.90
C MET A 20 -5.13 -17.72 0.36
N THR A 21 -4.10 -17.56 1.18
CA THR A 21 -4.06 -18.15 2.53
C THR A 21 -3.75 -17.08 3.56
N VAL A 22 -4.35 -17.21 4.73
CA VAL A 22 -4.19 -16.23 5.81
C VAL A 22 -3.56 -16.91 7.03
N ASP A 23 -2.46 -16.32 7.51
CA ASP A 23 -1.82 -16.66 8.78
C ASP A 23 -1.76 -15.40 9.65
N ILE A 24 -2.30 -15.48 10.87
CA ILE A 24 -2.28 -14.38 11.83
C ILE A 24 -1.55 -14.87 13.07
N LYS A 25 -0.39 -14.30 13.33
CA LYS A 25 0.48 -14.68 14.45
C LYS A 25 1.11 -13.43 15.05
N ASP A 26 1.16 -13.35 16.38
CA ASP A 26 1.85 -12.27 17.11
C ASP A 26 1.43 -10.86 16.65
N PHE A 27 0.13 -10.63 16.43
CA PHE A 27 -0.44 -9.37 15.90
C PHE A 27 0.05 -8.97 14.51
N ILE A 28 0.54 -9.94 13.71
CA ILE A 28 0.96 -9.75 12.33
C ILE A 28 0.07 -10.64 11.45
N GLY A 29 -0.56 -10.05 10.43
CA GLY A 29 -1.36 -10.76 9.44
C GLY A 29 -0.61 -10.92 8.12
N VAL A 30 -0.42 -12.17 7.69
CA VAL A 30 0.17 -12.53 6.40
C VAL A 30 -0.94 -13.07 5.49
N PHE A 31 -1.18 -12.36 4.38
CA PHE A 31 -2.18 -12.70 3.37
C PHE A 31 -1.46 -13.14 2.09
N GLU A 32 -1.03 -14.40 2.06
CA GLU A 32 -0.30 -14.93 0.91
C GLU A 32 -1.21 -15.00 -0.31
N LYS A 33 -0.70 -14.58 -1.47
CA LYS A 33 -1.44 -14.56 -2.74
C LYS A 33 -2.75 -13.75 -2.71
N ALA A 34 -2.90 -12.79 -1.80
CA ALA A 34 -4.06 -11.90 -1.77
C ALA A 34 -4.34 -11.24 -3.12
N TYR A 35 -3.26 -10.86 -3.82
CA TYR A 35 -3.31 -10.35 -5.18
C TYR A 35 -2.99 -11.46 -6.20
N THR A 36 -3.68 -11.46 -7.33
CA THR A 36 -3.39 -12.41 -8.40
C THR A 36 -2.08 -12.09 -9.10
N LYS A 37 -1.45 -13.11 -9.70
CA LYS A 37 -0.20 -12.93 -10.43
C LYS A 37 -0.37 -11.92 -11.58
N GLU A 38 -1.48 -11.97 -12.28
CA GLU A 38 -1.80 -11.12 -13.42
C GLU A 38 -1.89 -9.65 -13.00
N TRP A 39 -2.49 -9.39 -11.83
CA TRP A 39 -2.55 -8.03 -11.29
C TRP A 39 -1.17 -7.53 -10.85
N CYS A 40 -0.39 -8.37 -10.16
CA CYS A 40 0.99 -8.02 -9.76
C CYS A 40 1.83 -7.66 -10.99
N GLU A 41 1.78 -8.46 -12.06
CA GLU A 41 2.48 -8.18 -13.32
C GLU A 41 1.95 -6.90 -13.99
N SER A 42 0.64 -6.62 -13.89
CA SER A 42 0.05 -5.37 -14.40
C SER A 42 0.57 -4.14 -13.65
N ALA A 43 0.66 -4.21 -12.32
CA ALA A 43 1.21 -3.14 -11.49
C ALA A 43 2.70 -2.88 -11.80
N ILE A 44 3.48 -3.95 -12.01
CA ILE A 44 4.90 -3.85 -12.43
C ILE A 44 5.00 -3.16 -13.79
N ARG A 45 4.24 -3.62 -14.79
CA ARG A 45 4.25 -3.00 -16.13
C ARG A 45 3.82 -1.53 -16.10
N TYR A 46 2.84 -1.21 -15.25
CA TYR A 46 2.41 0.17 -15.04
C TYR A 46 3.56 1.01 -14.48
N PHE A 47 4.24 0.53 -13.44
CA PHE A 47 5.42 1.20 -12.89
C PHE A 47 6.48 1.44 -13.96
N GLU A 48 6.90 0.40 -14.69
CA GLU A 48 7.94 0.48 -15.72
C GLU A 48 7.58 1.45 -16.85
N ARG A 49 6.30 1.49 -17.24
CA ARG A 49 5.81 2.46 -18.23
C ARG A 49 5.92 3.89 -17.71
N MET A 50 5.48 4.14 -16.48
CA MET A 50 5.52 5.48 -15.90
C MET A 50 6.96 5.94 -15.65
N ASP A 51 7.82 5.04 -15.22
CA ASP A 51 9.26 5.24 -15.10
C ASP A 51 9.89 5.66 -16.45
N LYS A 52 9.61 4.90 -17.51
CA LYS A 52 10.07 5.23 -18.88
C LYS A 52 9.55 6.58 -19.39
N LEU A 53 8.37 7.00 -18.95
CA LEU A 53 7.79 8.31 -19.27
C LEU A 53 8.37 9.45 -18.42
N GLY A 54 9.29 9.15 -17.49
CA GLY A 54 9.98 10.13 -16.65
C GLY A 54 9.24 10.51 -15.36
N PHE A 55 8.21 9.75 -14.98
CA PHE A 55 7.49 9.92 -13.71
C PHE A 55 8.19 9.21 -12.55
N GLY A 56 8.94 8.15 -12.81
CA GLY A 56 9.75 7.43 -11.83
C GLY A 56 11.07 8.17 -11.53
N ARG A 57 10.99 9.37 -10.96
CA ARG A 57 12.18 10.07 -10.49
C ARG A 57 12.55 9.61 -9.10
N SER A 58 13.83 9.44 -8.87
CA SER A 58 14.30 9.18 -7.51
C SER A 58 14.15 10.44 -6.66
N ILE A 59 13.84 10.30 -5.38
CA ILE A 59 13.73 11.47 -4.48
C ILE A 59 15.07 12.23 -4.39
N GLN A 60 16.18 11.54 -4.68
CA GLN A 60 17.50 12.14 -4.86
C GLN A 60 17.53 13.20 -5.97
N GLU A 61 16.89 12.94 -7.12
CA GLU A 61 16.85 13.87 -8.27
C GLU A 61 15.98 15.11 -7.99
N ILE A 62 15.06 15.01 -7.04
CA ILE A 62 14.10 16.08 -6.72
C ILE A 62 14.62 16.97 -5.57
N ILE A 63 15.22 16.37 -4.53
CA ILE A 63 15.52 17.05 -3.25
C ILE A 63 17.03 17.10 -2.94
N GLY A 64 17.86 16.36 -3.68
CA GLY A 64 19.32 16.34 -3.44
C GLY A 64 19.74 15.56 -2.19
N THR A 65 18.84 14.74 -1.65
CA THR A 65 19.11 13.92 -0.46
C THR A 65 20.24 12.91 -0.72
N PRO A 66 21.23 12.76 0.18
CA PRO A 66 22.27 11.74 0.08
C PRO A 66 21.69 10.33 -0.08
N ARG A 67 22.26 9.53 -0.99
CA ARG A 67 21.78 8.15 -1.29
C ARG A 67 21.69 7.24 -0.07
N HIS A 68 22.60 7.40 0.90
CA HIS A 68 22.57 6.60 2.14
C HIS A 68 21.39 6.96 3.07
N LEU A 69 20.68 8.05 2.81
CA LEU A 69 19.50 8.47 3.57
C LEU A 69 18.19 8.14 2.85
N LYS A 70 18.19 8.19 1.51
CA LYS A 70 16.99 7.98 0.67
C LYS A 70 17.41 7.62 -0.76
N ASP A 71 17.35 6.34 -1.10
CA ASP A 71 17.58 5.84 -2.47
C ASP A 71 16.42 4.94 -2.88
N THR A 72 15.46 5.55 -3.59
CA THR A 72 14.19 4.92 -3.95
C THR A 72 13.62 5.56 -5.21
N ASN A 73 13.15 4.75 -6.16
CA ASN A 73 12.32 5.20 -7.27
C ASN A 73 10.83 4.95 -6.98
N ASN A 74 10.06 6.03 -6.85
CA ASN A 74 8.64 5.98 -6.55
C ASN A 74 7.90 7.17 -7.16
N PHE A 75 6.60 7.01 -7.34
CA PHE A 75 5.72 8.11 -7.69
C PHE A 75 4.36 7.96 -7.02
N ASN A 76 3.70 9.10 -6.87
CA ASN A 76 2.41 9.16 -6.19
C ASN A 76 1.28 8.73 -7.12
N THR A 77 0.44 7.84 -6.62
CA THR A 77 -0.78 7.34 -7.26
C THR A 77 -1.99 7.62 -6.38
N SER A 78 -2.01 8.69 -5.61
CA SER A 78 -3.17 9.02 -4.76
C SER A 78 -4.27 9.66 -5.61
N ARG A 79 -5.54 9.37 -5.30
CA ARG A 79 -6.70 10.04 -5.93
C ARG A 79 -6.85 11.49 -5.50
N LEU A 80 -6.39 11.80 -4.29
CA LEU A 80 -6.39 13.14 -3.72
C LEU A 80 -4.97 13.71 -3.78
N TYR A 81 -4.88 15.03 -3.93
CA TYR A 81 -3.60 15.75 -3.91
C TYR A 81 -2.84 15.39 -2.63
N SER A 82 -1.72 14.68 -2.77
CA SER A 82 -0.83 14.43 -1.65
C SER A 82 -0.02 15.70 -1.40
N GLN A 83 -0.05 16.17 -0.16
CA GLN A 83 0.81 17.24 0.37
C GLN A 83 2.23 16.70 0.68
N GLY A 84 2.69 15.65 0.00
CA GLY A 84 4.00 15.05 0.21
C GLY A 84 5.08 15.64 -0.68
N GLU A 85 6.35 15.40 -0.32
CA GLU A 85 7.57 15.82 -1.02
C GLU A 85 7.63 15.55 -2.55
N ASN A 86 6.75 14.70 -3.10
CA ASN A 86 6.66 14.43 -4.54
C ASN A 86 5.59 15.33 -5.20
N MET A 87 6.04 16.37 -5.90
CA MET A 87 5.18 17.30 -6.67
C MET A 87 4.47 16.67 -7.88
N LEU A 88 4.84 15.46 -8.31
CA LEU A 88 4.23 14.73 -9.43
C LEU A 88 3.27 13.66 -8.90
N SER A 89 1.97 13.96 -8.94
CA SER A 89 0.91 13.02 -8.61
C SER A 89 0.19 12.59 -9.88
N ILE A 90 0.17 11.28 -10.15
CA ILE A 90 -0.69 10.71 -11.17
C ILE A 90 -2.02 10.38 -10.50
N VAL A 91 -3.00 11.25 -10.71
CA VAL A 91 -4.35 11.08 -10.17
C VAL A 91 -5.16 10.13 -11.03
N GLY A 92 -6.02 9.34 -10.40
CA GLY A 92 -6.99 8.49 -11.12
C GLY A 92 -6.35 7.33 -11.87
N VAL A 93 -5.82 6.34 -11.15
CA VAL A 93 -5.34 5.07 -11.73
C VAL A 93 -6.23 3.90 -11.25
N PRO A 94 -7.51 3.81 -11.67
CA PRO A 94 -8.45 2.79 -11.19
C PRO A 94 -7.91 1.36 -11.29
N ALA A 95 -7.26 1.03 -12.40
CA ALA A 95 -6.74 -0.32 -12.67
C ALA A 95 -5.71 -0.81 -11.63
N ILE A 96 -5.03 0.10 -10.95
CA ILE A 96 -4.08 -0.23 -9.88
C ILE A 96 -4.69 0.05 -8.51
N GLN A 97 -5.24 1.26 -8.32
CA GLN A 97 -5.71 1.72 -7.02
C GLN A 97 -6.94 0.96 -6.52
N ASP A 98 -7.93 0.71 -7.38
CA ASP A 98 -9.21 0.15 -6.93
C ASP A 98 -9.02 -1.30 -6.55
N VAL A 99 -8.33 -2.06 -7.39
CA VAL A 99 -7.98 -3.45 -7.06
C VAL A 99 -7.12 -3.52 -5.80
N PHE A 100 -6.16 -2.60 -5.63
CA PHE A 100 -5.36 -2.55 -4.40
C PHE A 100 -6.22 -2.30 -3.16
N LEU A 101 -7.02 -1.23 -3.18
CA LEU A 101 -7.83 -0.77 -2.05
C LEU A 101 -8.96 -1.75 -1.73
N GLU A 102 -9.66 -2.26 -2.73
CA GLU A 102 -10.71 -3.26 -2.55
C GLU A 102 -10.16 -4.51 -1.87
N THR A 103 -9.05 -5.06 -2.39
CA THR A 103 -8.39 -6.23 -1.79
C THR A 103 -7.88 -5.92 -0.38
N PHE A 104 -7.18 -4.79 -0.20
CA PHE A 104 -6.64 -4.38 1.09
C PHE A 104 -7.73 -4.23 2.14
N TRP A 105 -8.79 -3.47 1.84
CA TRP A 105 -9.90 -3.27 2.77
C TRP A 105 -10.67 -4.55 3.05
N SER A 106 -10.71 -5.47 2.09
CA SER A 106 -11.36 -6.77 2.29
C SER A 106 -10.56 -7.65 3.24
N CYS A 107 -9.24 -7.73 3.07
CA CYS A 107 -8.36 -8.43 4.00
C CYS A 107 -8.40 -7.77 5.40
N TYR A 108 -8.34 -6.43 5.44
CA TYR A 108 -8.29 -5.68 6.68
C TYR A 108 -9.62 -5.71 7.43
N ASN A 109 -10.71 -5.22 6.85
CA ASN A 109 -12.03 -5.15 7.52
C ASN A 109 -12.70 -6.53 7.65
N GLY A 110 -12.54 -7.39 6.64
CA GLY A 110 -13.20 -8.69 6.60
C GLY A 110 -12.56 -9.73 7.51
N ILE A 111 -11.23 -9.66 7.72
CA ILE A 111 -10.49 -10.72 8.42
C ILE A 111 -9.69 -10.14 9.58
N TYR A 112 -8.68 -9.30 9.29
CA TYR A 112 -7.71 -8.88 10.30
C TYR A 112 -8.34 -8.14 11.48
N ARG A 113 -9.19 -7.16 11.17
CA ARG A 113 -9.84 -6.29 12.14
C ARG A 113 -10.80 -7.04 13.07
N GLN A 114 -11.41 -8.12 12.59
CA GLN A 114 -12.34 -8.93 13.39
C GLN A 114 -11.64 -9.64 14.56
N MET A 115 -10.32 -9.81 14.47
CA MET A 115 -9.52 -10.43 15.53
C MET A 115 -9.21 -9.49 16.70
N PHE A 116 -9.38 -8.17 16.53
CA PHE A 116 -8.93 -7.17 17.50
C PHE A 116 -10.03 -6.14 17.79
N SER A 117 -10.58 -6.18 19.00
CA SER A 117 -11.63 -5.24 19.44
C SER A 117 -11.17 -3.78 19.42
N SER A 118 -9.89 -3.51 19.66
CA SER A 118 -9.30 -2.17 19.62
C SER A 118 -9.31 -1.52 18.24
N LEU A 119 -9.46 -2.31 17.17
CA LEU A 119 -9.50 -1.81 15.79
C LEU A 119 -10.93 -1.57 15.29
N GLN A 120 -11.96 -1.92 16.07
CA GLN A 120 -13.36 -1.78 15.66
C GLN A 120 -13.73 -0.32 15.40
N PRO A 121 -14.60 -0.03 14.42
CA PRO A 121 -14.83 1.34 13.99
C PRO A 121 -15.53 2.11 15.09
N VAL A 122 -14.93 3.23 15.48
CA VAL A 122 -15.66 4.32 16.09
C VAL A 122 -16.18 5.21 14.96
N GLU A 123 -17.49 5.45 14.93
CA GLU A 123 -18.17 6.25 13.90
C GLU A 123 -17.54 7.65 13.73
N THR A 124 -16.92 8.17 14.79
CA THR A 124 -16.28 9.49 14.84
C THR A 124 -14.87 9.52 14.27
N ALA A 125 -14.22 8.37 14.05
CA ALA A 125 -12.84 8.29 13.57
C ALA A 125 -12.61 7.06 12.68
N PRO A 126 -13.14 7.06 11.43
CA PRO A 126 -12.91 5.98 10.49
C PRO A 126 -11.43 5.92 10.08
N GLN A 127 -10.89 4.70 10.00
CA GLN A 127 -9.56 4.47 9.44
C GLN A 127 -9.62 4.65 7.92
N MET A 128 -8.64 5.36 7.36
CA MET A 128 -8.59 5.63 5.92
C MET A 128 -7.16 5.68 5.40
N VAL A 129 -7.01 5.39 4.10
CA VAL A 129 -5.74 5.51 3.38
C VAL A 129 -5.66 6.92 2.79
N TYR A 130 -4.72 7.72 3.28
CA TYR A 130 -4.54 9.11 2.85
C TYR A 130 -3.63 9.25 1.63
N GLU A 131 -2.68 8.34 1.47
CA GLU A 131 -1.68 8.38 0.41
C GLU A 131 -1.39 6.97 -0.11
N MET A 132 -1.24 6.85 -1.44
CA MET A 132 -0.83 5.65 -2.13
C MET A 132 0.34 5.97 -3.06
N LYS A 133 1.46 5.28 -2.85
CA LYS A 133 2.65 5.36 -3.69
C LYS A 133 2.95 3.99 -4.24
N ILE A 134 3.36 3.93 -5.51
CA ILE A 134 3.96 2.74 -6.09
C ILE A 134 5.47 2.96 -6.16
N GLN A 135 6.22 1.95 -5.73
CA GLN A 135 7.65 2.04 -5.50
C GLN A 135 8.34 0.79 -6.03
N LYS A 136 9.50 0.97 -6.65
CA LYS A 136 10.44 -0.09 -6.99
C LYS A 136 11.68 0.06 -6.12
N THR A 137 12.04 -1.03 -5.45
CA THR A 137 13.20 -1.11 -4.57
C THR A 137 14.13 -2.22 -5.06
N LYS A 138 15.35 -1.87 -5.46
CA LYS A 138 16.41 -2.86 -5.77
C LYS A 138 17.15 -3.31 -4.50
N PRO A 139 17.93 -4.41 -4.55
CA PRO A 139 18.83 -4.75 -3.46
C PRO A 139 19.76 -3.57 -3.11
N GLY A 140 19.73 -3.11 -1.85
CA GLY A 140 20.48 -1.94 -1.38
C GLY A 140 19.78 -0.59 -1.52
N GLU A 141 18.54 -0.55 -2.02
CA GLU A 141 17.64 0.62 -2.04
C GLU A 141 16.57 0.49 -0.93
N GLY A 142 15.71 1.51 -0.78
CA GLY A 142 14.54 1.45 0.11
C GLY A 142 14.83 1.83 1.57
N TYR A 143 16.06 2.27 1.87
CA TYR A 143 16.38 2.88 3.14
C TYR A 143 15.67 4.24 3.25
N HIS A 144 15.00 4.44 4.37
CA HIS A 144 14.46 5.71 4.80
C HIS A 144 14.94 6.00 6.21
N VAL A 145 15.17 7.27 6.50
CA VAL A 145 15.39 7.73 7.88
C VAL A 145 14.19 7.28 8.72
N TRP A 146 14.46 6.66 9.86
CA TRP A 146 13.40 6.25 10.79
C TRP A 146 12.62 7.48 11.24
N HIS A 147 11.31 7.47 11.05
CA HIS A 147 10.42 8.52 11.55
C HIS A 147 9.75 8.04 12.85
N TRP A 148 9.62 8.94 13.82
CA TRP A 148 8.95 8.64 15.09
C TRP A 148 7.45 8.88 14.94
N GLU A 149 6.65 7.81 15.00
CA GLU A 149 5.21 7.82 14.72
C GLU A 149 4.32 8.18 15.94
N GLN A 150 4.74 9.06 16.85
CA GLN A 150 3.83 9.55 17.88
C GLN A 150 3.48 11.02 17.66
N MET A 151 2.23 11.26 17.24
CA MET A 151 1.30 12.27 17.77
C MET A 151 0.24 12.65 16.74
N SER A 152 0.59 13.34 15.66
CA SER A 152 -0.35 13.91 14.70
C SER A 152 0.02 13.61 13.24
N ARG A 153 -0.91 13.86 12.31
CA ARG A 153 -0.69 13.63 10.86
C ARG A 153 0.56 14.35 10.34
N SER A 154 0.85 15.56 10.82
CA SER A 154 2.04 16.30 10.40
C SER A 154 3.35 15.66 10.86
N ASP A 155 3.28 14.78 11.86
CA ASP A 155 4.47 14.11 12.42
C ASP A 155 4.80 12.81 11.68
N VAL A 156 3.87 12.30 10.85
CA VAL A 156 4.03 11.06 10.06
C VAL A 156 4.38 11.31 8.58
N THR A 157 4.22 12.53 8.08
CA THR A 157 4.57 12.90 6.70
C THR A 157 5.68 13.95 6.68
N ARG A 158 6.89 13.54 6.29
CA ARG A 158 7.81 14.39 5.52
C ARG A 158 7.75 13.94 4.06
#